data_AF-A0A9W8G3P2-F1
#
_entry.id   AF-A0A9W8G3P2-F1
#
_cell.length_a   1.000
_cell.length_b   1.000
_cell.length_c   1.000
_cell.angle_alpha   90.00
_cell.angle_beta   90.00
_cell.angle_gamma   90.00
#
_symmetry.space_group_name_H-M   'P 1'
#
loop_
_entity.id
_entity.type
_entity.pdbx_description
1 polymer ?
#
loop_
_entity_poly.entity_id
_entity_poly.type
_entity_poly.pdbx_seq_one_letter_code
_entity_poly.pdbx_strand_id
1 'polypeptide(L)'
;MAMVIELLKSREVAEKELRSQYLANSSEGAGAADKKHTLYDHIDQEAVNALELRTRECVGELSAISKDELELCREALKRIEEVEVPTAEDISVTWAGVKEIDRLVKESQEVMKDMEQDLASMDRHCDQLRDTIRDLEADGGSVLSINDYNVLLRDTEEIPAIVAELQDLVDGIQRRADETNVRYLQYTAFFDDNKRQFDAVARIAELAHEYTEKTAETQARFAQLAREADMALSDTWGLISWYRSFHTAYDSLIEEMQRRRQAQRQQHAAVEDMRARLESMYMEEVRVRTEFVDRAGPFLPSDLCPFIQDPPPYFVVEETGDVGRLASVQSHETRYSKVASAMMVEGTVASHGES
;
A
#
# COMPACT_ATOMS: atom_id res chain seq x y z
N MET A 1 18.39 2.92 1.71
CA MET A 1 19.42 2.73 0.66
C MET A 1 20.57 3.74 0.76
N ALA A 2 20.30 5.05 0.75
CA ALA A 2 21.32 6.11 0.84
C ALA A 2 22.38 5.91 1.94
N MET A 3 21.97 5.58 3.17
CA MET A 3 22.92 5.34 4.28
C MET A 3 23.91 4.20 4.01
N VAL A 4 23.47 3.12 3.32
CA VAL A 4 24.35 1.98 2.99
C VAL A 4 25.28 2.33 1.84
N ILE A 5 24.79 3.07 0.85
CA ILE A 5 25.61 3.58 -0.25
C ILE A 5 26.71 4.52 0.28
N GLU A 6 26.37 5.45 1.18
CA GLU A 6 27.36 6.34 1.80
C GLU A 6 28.39 5.57 2.61
N LEU A 7 27.96 4.52 3.32
CA LEU A 7 28.86 3.64 4.06
C LEU A 7 29.86 2.95 3.11
N LEU A 8 29.42 2.46 1.95
CA LEU A 8 30.28 1.82 0.94
C LEU A 8 31.20 2.80 0.20
N LYS A 9 30.75 4.04 -0.03
CA LYS A 9 31.58 5.12 -0.59
C LYS A 9 32.66 5.59 0.38
N SER A 10 32.37 5.58 1.68
CA SER A 10 33.33 5.98 2.72
C SER A 10 34.43 4.95 2.96
N ARG A 11 34.20 3.69 2.53
CA ARG A 11 35.12 2.58 2.76
C ARG A 11 36.04 2.41 1.56
N GLU A 12 37.26 2.93 1.69
CA GLU A 12 38.35 2.70 0.73
C GLU A 12 38.76 1.23 0.75
N VAL A 13 38.97 0.67 -0.44
CA VAL A 13 39.53 -0.66 -0.59
C VAL A 13 41.01 -0.56 -0.23
N ALA A 14 41.44 -1.38 0.74
CA ALA A 14 42.84 -1.49 1.14
C ALA A 14 43.67 -2.12 0.00
N GLU A 15 43.97 -1.34 -1.05
CA GLU A 15 44.72 -1.80 -2.22
C GLU A 15 46.10 -2.33 -1.84
N LYS A 16 46.74 -1.72 -0.82
CA LYS A 16 48.03 -2.19 -0.27
C LYS A 16 47.92 -3.55 0.43
N GLU A 17 46.72 -3.93 0.87
CA GLU A 17 46.47 -5.21 1.53
C GLU A 17 46.11 -6.31 0.52
N LEU A 18 45.53 -5.94 -0.62
CA LEU A 18 44.97 -6.86 -1.62
C LEU A 18 45.80 -7.01 -2.90
N ARG A 19 46.61 -6.03 -3.30
CA ARG A 19 47.47 -6.16 -4.50
C ARG A 19 48.76 -6.92 -4.18
N SER A 20 48.96 -8.06 -4.86
CA SER A 20 50.30 -8.62 -5.10
C SER A 20 51.10 -7.64 -5.96
N GLN A 21 52.41 -7.55 -5.70
CA GLN A 21 53.36 -6.67 -6.42
C GLN A 21 53.43 -6.92 -7.94
N TYR A 22 52.75 -7.94 -8.46
CA TYR A 22 52.77 -8.29 -9.88
C TYR A 22 52.17 -7.26 -10.84
N LEU A 23 51.34 -6.32 -10.37
CA LEU A 23 50.78 -5.25 -11.22
C LEU A 23 51.59 -3.94 -11.18
N ALA A 24 52.60 -3.82 -10.33
CA ALA A 24 53.40 -2.59 -10.23
C ALA A 24 54.32 -2.36 -11.44
N ASN A 25 54.58 -3.37 -12.26
CA ASN A 25 55.44 -3.26 -13.44
C ASN A 25 54.67 -2.97 -14.75
N SER A 26 53.36 -2.71 -14.68
CA SER A 26 52.52 -2.51 -15.87
C SER A 26 51.95 -1.09 -16.02
N SER A 27 52.25 -0.16 -15.11
CA SER A 27 51.74 1.21 -15.18
C SER A 27 52.86 2.26 -15.11
N GLU A 28 53.80 2.20 -16.05
CA GLU A 28 54.47 3.41 -16.53
C GLU A 28 53.59 4.03 -17.61
N GLY A 29 52.61 4.85 -17.20
CA GLY A 29 51.71 5.47 -18.17
C GLY A 29 50.67 6.38 -17.53
N ALA A 30 50.94 7.68 -17.60
CA ALA A 30 49.99 8.80 -17.55
C ALA A 30 49.32 9.12 -16.19
N GLY A 31 49.55 10.37 -15.75
CA GLY A 31 48.85 10.99 -14.64
C GLY A 31 47.34 11.00 -14.83
N ALA A 32 46.65 10.21 -14.02
CA ALA A 32 45.26 10.39 -13.68
C ALA A 32 45.21 10.59 -12.17
N ALA A 33 44.52 11.64 -11.73
CA ALA A 33 44.30 11.95 -10.33
C ALA A 33 43.88 10.70 -9.55
N ASP A 34 44.51 10.52 -8.39
CA ASP A 34 44.37 9.43 -7.42
C ASP A 34 42.91 9.28 -6.97
N LYS A 35 42.09 8.60 -7.79
CA LYS A 35 40.71 8.27 -7.43
C LYS A 35 40.77 7.10 -6.46
N LYS A 36 40.48 7.41 -5.20
CA LYS A 36 40.31 6.42 -4.13
C LYS A 36 39.33 5.34 -4.59
N HIS A 37 39.82 4.11 -4.75
CA HIS A 37 39.01 2.94 -5.09
C HIS A 37 38.24 2.49 -3.85
N THR A 38 36.92 2.42 -3.92
CA THR A 38 36.02 2.19 -2.78
C THR A 38 35.20 0.92 -2.96
N LEU A 39 34.60 0.42 -1.88
CA LEU A 39 33.69 -0.72 -1.98
C LEU A 39 32.49 -0.46 -2.90
N TYR A 40 32.13 0.82 -3.07
CA TYR A 40 31.08 1.25 -3.97
C TYR A 40 31.38 0.94 -5.44
N ASP A 41 32.65 0.91 -5.86
CA ASP A 41 33.03 0.62 -7.26
C ASP A 41 32.79 -0.84 -7.66
N HIS A 42 32.47 -1.71 -6.69
CA HIS A 42 32.13 -3.12 -6.91
C HIS A 42 30.62 -3.37 -6.92
N ILE A 43 29.82 -2.31 -6.88
CA ILE A 43 28.36 -2.38 -6.84
C ILE A 43 27.79 -2.25 -8.25
N ASP A 44 26.77 -3.06 -8.56
CA ASP A 44 25.93 -2.84 -9.73
C ASP A 44 24.97 -1.67 -9.47
N GLN A 45 25.40 -0.48 -9.87
CA GLN A 45 24.62 0.74 -9.72
C GLN A 45 23.39 0.78 -10.64
N GLU A 46 23.43 0.07 -11.77
CA GLU A 46 22.31 0.00 -12.71
C GLU A 46 21.13 -0.74 -12.06
N ALA A 47 21.40 -1.87 -11.42
CA ALA A 47 20.38 -2.63 -10.68
C ALA A 47 19.78 -1.82 -9.51
N VAL A 48 20.61 -1.09 -8.77
CA VAL A 48 20.16 -0.21 -7.66
C VAL A 48 19.25 0.90 -8.19
N ASN A 49 19.67 1.60 -9.24
CA ASN A 49 18.91 2.70 -9.83
C ASN A 49 17.59 2.22 -10.43
N ALA A 50 17.59 1.07 -11.10
CA ALA A 50 16.39 0.47 -11.67
C ALA A 50 15.37 0.13 -10.58
N LEU A 51 15.81 -0.41 -9.45
CA LEU A 51 14.95 -0.75 -8.33
C LEU A 51 14.40 0.49 -7.59
N GLU A 52 15.23 1.51 -7.40
CA GLU A 52 14.79 2.79 -6.83
C GLU A 52 13.77 3.49 -7.74
N LEU A 53 14.01 3.49 -9.05
CA LEU A 53 13.08 4.05 -10.04
C LEU A 53 11.73 3.31 -9.97
N ARG A 54 11.76 1.98 -10.06
CA ARG A 54 10.56 1.14 -9.99
C ARG A 54 9.77 1.38 -8.71
N THR A 55 10.45 1.42 -7.56
CA THR A 55 9.79 1.68 -6.27
C THR A 55 9.14 3.07 -6.25
N ARG A 56 9.83 4.09 -6.77
CA ARG A 56 9.32 5.46 -6.83
C ARG A 56 8.12 5.58 -7.77
N GLU A 57 8.17 4.93 -8.92
CA GLU A 57 7.07 4.88 -9.89
C GLU A 57 5.83 4.21 -9.28
N CYS A 58 5.97 3.04 -8.66
CA CYS A 58 4.84 2.36 -8.01
C CYS A 58 4.22 3.21 -6.90
N VAL A 59 5.03 3.83 -6.04
CA VAL A 59 4.52 4.70 -4.96
C VAL A 59 3.88 5.97 -5.52
N GLY A 60 4.45 6.55 -6.57
CA GLY A 60 3.89 7.72 -7.26
C GLY A 60 2.53 7.43 -7.88
N GLU A 61 2.40 6.30 -8.57
CA GLU A 61 1.12 5.84 -9.12
C GLU A 61 0.08 5.53 -8.03
N LEU A 62 0.46 4.89 -6.93
CA LEU A 62 -0.45 4.65 -5.79
C LEU A 62 -0.97 5.98 -5.21
N SER A 63 -0.08 6.97 -5.07
CA SER A 63 -0.46 8.30 -4.61
C SER A 63 -1.38 9.02 -5.60
N ALA A 64 -1.18 8.84 -6.90
CA ALA A 64 -2.04 9.41 -7.93
C ALA A 64 -3.44 8.79 -7.86
N ILE A 65 -3.55 7.46 -7.83
CA ILE A 65 -4.84 6.76 -7.70
C ILE A 65 -5.59 7.20 -6.43
N SER A 66 -4.90 7.28 -5.29
CA SER A 66 -5.53 7.73 -4.04
C SER A 66 -6.05 9.16 -4.12
N LYS A 67 -5.34 10.05 -4.82
CA LYS A 67 -5.79 11.42 -5.04
C LYS A 67 -7.01 11.46 -5.96
N ASP A 68 -7.00 10.70 -7.04
CA ASP A 68 -8.11 10.62 -7.99
C ASP A 68 -9.37 10.04 -7.33
N GLU A 69 -9.24 9.04 -6.46
CA GLU A 69 -10.35 8.49 -5.67
C GLU A 69 -10.96 9.52 -4.71
N LEU A 70 -10.13 10.35 -4.06
CA LEU A 70 -10.62 11.44 -3.21
C LEU A 70 -11.37 12.51 -4.02
N GLU A 71 -10.91 12.82 -5.23
CA GLU A 71 -11.60 13.75 -6.13
C GLU A 71 -12.94 13.18 -6.59
N LEU A 72 -12.97 11.90 -6.99
CA LEU A 72 -14.19 11.18 -7.35
C LEU A 72 -15.21 11.15 -6.20
N CYS A 73 -14.76 10.85 -4.97
CA CYS A 73 -15.62 10.85 -3.79
C CYS A 73 -16.21 12.24 -3.52
N ARG A 74 -15.39 13.29 -3.64
CA ARG A 74 -15.85 14.67 -3.48
C ARG A 74 -16.87 15.07 -4.54
N GLU A 75 -16.64 14.68 -5.79
CA GLU A 75 -17.59 14.93 -6.88
C GLU A 75 -18.92 14.19 -6.67
N ALA A 76 -18.88 12.91 -6.27
CA ALA A 76 -20.07 12.13 -5.97
C ALA A 76 -20.88 12.73 -4.83
N LEU A 77 -20.21 13.13 -3.74
CA LEU A 77 -20.86 13.79 -2.61
C LEU A 77 -21.50 15.11 -3.02
N LYS A 78 -20.82 15.92 -3.84
CA LYS A 78 -21.38 17.17 -4.36
C LYS A 78 -22.63 16.91 -5.22
N ARG A 79 -22.60 15.91 -6.10
CA ARG A 79 -23.76 15.52 -6.91
C ARG A 79 -24.93 15.03 -6.06
N ILE A 80 -24.67 14.34 -4.95
CA ILE A 80 -25.69 13.91 -3.99
C ILE A 80 -26.27 15.13 -3.24
N GLU A 81 -25.43 16.08 -2.83
CA GLU A 81 -25.85 17.32 -2.16
C GLU A 81 -26.73 18.20 -3.07
N GLU A 82 -26.48 18.18 -4.39
CA GLU A 82 -27.30 18.87 -5.39
C GLU A 82 -28.67 18.21 -5.63
N VAL A 83 -28.93 17.02 -5.09
CA VAL A 83 -30.27 16.41 -5.16
C VAL A 83 -31.19 17.10 -4.16
N GLU A 84 -32.09 17.93 -4.69
CA GLU A 84 -33.17 18.51 -3.89
C GLU A 84 -34.10 17.40 -3.40
N VAL A 85 -34.11 17.17 -2.09
CA VAL A 85 -35.09 16.33 -1.43
C VAL A 85 -36.19 17.26 -0.90
N PRO A 86 -37.41 17.19 -1.45
CA PRO A 86 -38.53 17.95 -0.90
C PRO A 86 -38.70 17.60 0.57
N THR A 87 -38.83 18.61 1.41
CA THR A 87 -39.23 18.38 2.81
C THR A 87 -40.73 18.22 2.82
N ALA A 88 -41.21 17.13 3.43
CA ALA A 88 -42.64 16.92 3.59
C ALA A 88 -43.23 18.13 4.31
N GLU A 89 -44.14 18.84 3.65
CA GLU A 89 -45.01 19.78 4.34
C GLU A 89 -45.84 19.01 5.38
N ASP A 90 -46.29 19.68 6.45
CA ASP A 90 -47.01 19.08 7.61
C ASP A 90 -48.36 18.40 7.27
N ILE A 91 -48.64 18.12 5.99
CA ILE A 91 -49.82 17.39 5.52
C ILE A 91 -49.71 15.93 5.97
N SER A 92 -50.16 15.68 7.19
CA SER A 92 -50.23 14.34 7.76
C SER A 92 -51.45 13.61 7.20
N VAL A 93 -51.20 12.68 6.29
CA VAL A 93 -52.20 11.71 5.84
C VAL A 93 -52.19 10.51 6.79
N THR A 94 -53.28 10.33 7.53
CA THR A 94 -53.44 9.17 8.41
C THR A 94 -54.34 8.13 7.76
N TRP A 95 -54.07 6.86 8.04
CA TRP A 95 -54.95 5.75 7.66
C TRP A 95 -56.37 5.90 8.21
N ALA A 96 -56.52 6.56 9.37
CA ALA A 96 -57.82 6.90 9.93
C ALA A 96 -58.60 7.86 9.03
N GLY A 97 -57.93 8.87 8.46
CA GLY A 97 -58.57 9.80 7.51
C GLY A 97 -59.06 9.11 6.24
N VAL A 98 -58.30 8.13 5.73
CA VAL A 98 -58.68 7.35 4.53
C VAL A 98 -59.94 6.51 4.80
N LYS A 99 -59.98 5.84 5.96
CA LYS A 99 -61.17 5.10 6.41
C LYS A 99 -62.39 5.99 6.57
N GLU A 100 -62.17 7.22 7.02
CA GLU A 100 -63.25 8.17 7.21
C GLU A 100 -63.83 8.66 5.87
N ILE A 101 -63.02 8.80 4.81
CA ILE A 101 -63.55 9.04 3.46
C ILE A 101 -64.40 7.85 2.99
N ASP A 102 -63.91 6.62 3.15
CA ASP A 102 -64.67 5.42 2.79
C ASP A 102 -66.03 5.37 3.53
N ARG A 103 -66.06 5.78 4.80
CA ARG A 103 -67.30 5.94 5.57
C ARG A 103 -68.23 7.00 4.96
N LEU A 104 -67.73 8.22 4.71
CA LEU A 104 -68.53 9.33 4.17
C LEU A 104 -69.12 9.00 2.79
N VAL A 105 -68.36 8.31 1.94
CA VAL A 105 -68.83 7.85 0.62
C VAL A 105 -69.94 6.81 0.77
N LYS A 106 -69.78 5.82 1.65
CA LYS A 106 -70.81 4.81 1.91
C LYS A 106 -72.10 5.42 2.45
N GLU A 107 -72.00 6.31 3.42
CA GLU A 107 -73.16 7.02 3.98
C GLU A 107 -73.84 7.91 2.94
N SER A 108 -73.08 8.52 2.03
CA SER A 108 -73.67 9.29 0.92
C SER A 108 -74.39 8.38 -0.08
N GLN A 109 -73.88 7.17 -0.34
CA GLN A 109 -74.54 6.17 -1.18
C GLN A 109 -75.84 5.66 -0.57
N GLU A 110 -75.87 5.43 0.75
CA GLU A 110 -77.09 5.05 1.47
C GLU A 110 -78.15 6.15 1.37
N VAL A 111 -77.79 7.41 1.62
CA VAL A 111 -78.73 8.53 1.51
C VAL A 111 -79.23 8.74 0.08
N MET A 112 -78.38 8.55 -0.94
CA MET A 112 -78.84 8.60 -2.34
C MET A 112 -79.90 7.53 -2.63
N LYS A 113 -79.75 6.33 -2.05
CA LYS A 113 -80.73 5.25 -2.21
C LYS A 113 -82.06 5.56 -1.54
N ASP A 114 -82.03 6.20 -0.36
CA ASP A 114 -83.25 6.66 0.31
C ASP A 114 -83.97 7.73 -0.52
N MET A 115 -83.23 8.69 -1.07
CA MET A 115 -83.79 9.69 -2.00
C MET A 115 -84.42 9.05 -3.25
N GLU A 116 -83.80 8.02 -3.83
CA GLU A 116 -84.37 7.28 -4.97
C GLU A 116 -85.71 6.63 -4.61
N GLN A 117 -85.83 6.11 -3.38
CA GLN A 117 -87.08 5.51 -2.89
C GLN A 117 -88.19 6.56 -2.73
N ASP A 118 -87.87 7.73 -2.18
CA ASP A 118 -88.83 8.81 -1.97
C ASP A 118 -89.31 9.40 -3.30
N LEU A 119 -88.39 9.63 -4.25
CA LEU A 119 -88.73 10.07 -5.61
C LEU A 119 -89.62 9.05 -6.33
N ALA A 120 -89.29 7.76 -6.23
CA ALA A 120 -90.14 6.71 -6.81
C ALA A 120 -91.55 6.66 -6.15
N SER A 121 -91.65 7.02 -4.86
CA SER A 121 -92.95 7.13 -4.19
C SER A 121 -93.76 8.31 -4.71
N MET A 122 -93.12 9.48 -4.90
CA MET A 122 -93.76 10.66 -5.49
C MET A 122 -94.19 10.43 -6.94
N ASP A 123 -93.38 9.74 -7.75
CA ASP A 123 -93.74 9.38 -9.13
C ASP A 123 -94.98 8.49 -9.17
N ARG A 124 -95.06 7.48 -8.28
CA ARG A 124 -96.25 6.62 -8.16
C ARG A 124 -97.50 7.43 -7.79
N HIS A 125 -97.40 8.38 -6.87
CA HIS A 125 -98.53 9.25 -6.53
C HIS A 125 -98.95 10.15 -7.69
N CYS A 126 -97.99 10.70 -8.44
CA CYS A 126 -98.28 11.47 -9.66
C CYS A 126 -99.00 10.63 -10.72
N ASP A 127 -98.61 9.36 -10.90
CA ASP A 127 -99.27 8.44 -11.82
C ASP A 127 -100.70 8.10 -11.32
N GLN A 128 -100.89 7.87 -10.02
CA GLN A 128 -102.22 7.65 -9.42
C GLN A 128 -103.15 8.86 -9.60
N LEU A 129 -102.65 10.09 -9.40
CA LEU A 129 -103.41 11.32 -9.69
C LEU A 129 -103.78 11.42 -11.17
N ARG A 130 -102.86 11.08 -12.07
CA ARG A 130 -103.10 11.13 -13.52
C ARG A 130 -104.16 10.12 -13.95
N ASP A 131 -104.09 8.90 -13.43
CA ASP A 131 -105.04 7.84 -13.75
C ASP A 131 -106.43 8.16 -13.19
N THR A 132 -106.52 8.65 -11.95
CA THR A 132 -107.80 9.08 -11.36
C THR A 132 -108.44 10.27 -12.10
N ILE A 133 -107.65 11.23 -12.58
CA ILE A 133 -108.17 12.32 -13.43
C ILE A 133 -108.73 11.75 -14.75
N ARG A 134 -108.02 10.82 -15.39
CA ARG A 134 -108.48 10.18 -16.64
C ARG A 134 -109.77 9.40 -16.46
N ASP A 135 -109.89 8.65 -15.37
CA ASP A 135 -111.09 7.87 -15.06
C ASP A 135 -112.30 8.77 -14.81
N LEU A 136 -112.10 9.91 -14.11
CA LEU A 136 -113.13 10.93 -13.90
C LEU A 136 -113.61 11.57 -15.22
N GLU A 137 -112.70 11.82 -16.16
CA GLU A 137 -112.99 12.40 -17.47
C GLU A 137 -113.69 11.40 -18.41
N ALA A 138 -113.34 10.11 -18.35
CA ALA A 138 -113.87 9.06 -19.21
C ALA A 138 -115.29 8.60 -18.82
N ASP A 139 -115.59 8.50 -17.52
CA ASP A 139 -116.85 7.94 -17.02
C ASP A 139 -117.97 8.97 -16.77
N GLY A 140 -117.85 10.19 -17.31
CA GLY A 140 -118.91 11.20 -17.25
C GLY A 140 -119.21 11.73 -15.84
N GLY A 141 -118.23 11.74 -14.94
CA GLY A 141 -118.36 12.23 -13.56
C GLY A 141 -118.62 11.15 -12.51
N SER A 142 -118.10 9.94 -12.70
CA SER A 142 -118.09 8.89 -11.67
C SER A 142 -117.54 9.44 -10.34
N VAL A 143 -118.18 9.08 -9.22
CA VAL A 143 -117.80 9.58 -7.90
C VAL A 143 -116.58 8.78 -7.43
N LEU A 144 -115.44 9.46 -7.24
CA LEU A 144 -114.28 8.89 -6.56
C LEU A 144 -114.73 8.20 -5.28
N SER A 145 -114.25 6.96 -5.05
CA SER A 145 -114.43 6.33 -3.76
C SER A 145 -113.86 7.24 -2.69
N ILE A 146 -114.63 7.48 -1.61
CA ILE A 146 -114.19 8.30 -0.47
C ILE A 146 -112.84 7.82 0.07
N ASN A 147 -112.57 6.51 -0.03
CA ASN A 147 -111.31 5.93 0.39
C ASN A 147 -110.13 6.38 -0.49
N ASP A 148 -110.30 6.39 -1.81
CA ASP A 148 -109.25 6.77 -2.77
C ASP A 148 -108.99 8.29 -2.73
N TYR A 149 -110.06 9.08 -2.55
CA TYR A 149 -109.93 10.53 -2.32
C TYR A 149 -109.16 10.84 -1.05
N ASN A 150 -109.42 10.13 0.05
CA ASN A 150 -108.72 10.35 1.32
C ASN A 150 -107.23 9.94 1.24
N VAL A 151 -106.90 8.88 0.50
CA VAL A 151 -105.50 8.49 0.24
C VAL A 151 -104.78 9.57 -0.57
N LEU A 152 -105.36 10.01 -1.69
CA LEU A 152 -104.77 11.06 -2.52
C LEU A 152 -104.61 12.40 -1.80
N LEU A 153 -105.61 12.79 -1.00
CA LEU A 153 -105.56 14.02 -0.22
C LEU A 153 -104.44 13.95 0.82
N ARG A 154 -104.34 12.83 1.55
CA ARG A 154 -103.30 12.60 2.54
C ARG A 154 -101.91 12.60 1.91
N ASP A 155 -101.71 11.86 0.82
CA ASP A 155 -100.42 11.79 0.14
C ASP A 155 -100.03 13.18 -0.41
N THR A 156 -101.00 13.96 -0.89
CA THR A 156 -100.78 15.35 -1.32
C THR A 156 -100.40 16.28 -0.14
N GLU A 157 -100.94 16.05 1.06
CA GLU A 157 -100.56 16.76 2.28
C GLU A 157 -99.15 16.36 2.79
N GLU A 158 -98.69 15.14 2.50
CA GLU A 158 -97.38 14.63 2.90
C GLU A 158 -96.24 15.07 1.93
N ILE A 159 -96.53 15.37 0.65
CA ILE A 159 -95.54 15.80 -0.35
C ILE A 159 -94.65 16.97 0.12
N PRO A 160 -95.17 18.07 0.69
CA PRO A 160 -94.31 19.18 1.12
C PRO A 160 -93.27 18.76 2.18
N ALA A 161 -93.63 17.81 3.05
CA ALA A 161 -92.70 17.26 4.04
C ALA A 161 -91.63 16.39 3.36
N ILE A 162 -92.02 15.49 2.45
CA ILE A 162 -91.10 14.65 1.67
C ILE A 162 -90.13 15.52 0.85
N VAL A 163 -90.63 16.60 0.23
CA VAL A 163 -89.80 17.53 -0.54
C VAL A 163 -88.81 18.27 0.36
N ALA A 164 -89.22 18.66 1.58
CA ALA A 164 -88.31 19.27 2.55
C ALA A 164 -87.23 18.28 3.00
N GLU A 165 -87.59 17.02 3.26
CA GLU A 165 -86.65 15.94 3.59
C GLU A 165 -85.67 15.71 2.43
N LEU A 166 -86.14 15.61 1.18
CA LEU A 166 -85.28 15.49 0.01
C LEU A 166 -84.30 16.66 -0.14
N GLN A 167 -84.72 17.89 0.16
CA GLN A 167 -83.84 19.06 0.17
C GLN A 167 -82.75 18.93 1.23
N ASP A 168 -83.09 18.49 2.45
CA ASP A 168 -82.13 18.25 3.52
C ASP A 168 -81.14 17.12 3.16
N LEU A 169 -81.61 16.05 2.49
CA LEU A 169 -80.77 14.95 2.03
C LEU A 169 -79.79 15.40 0.93
N VAL A 170 -80.25 16.22 -0.02
CA VAL A 170 -79.39 16.84 -1.05
C VAL A 170 -78.30 17.70 -0.41
N ASP A 171 -78.68 18.58 0.52
CA ASP A 171 -77.74 19.44 1.24
C ASP A 171 -76.71 18.61 2.03
N GLY A 172 -77.14 17.51 2.65
CA GLY A 172 -76.27 16.58 3.36
C GLY A 172 -75.27 15.87 2.44
N ILE A 173 -75.71 15.41 1.27
CA ILE A 173 -74.82 14.81 0.25
C ILE A 173 -73.82 15.85 -0.24
N GLN A 174 -74.24 17.08 -0.55
CA GLN A 174 -73.35 18.13 -1.02
C GLN A 174 -72.23 18.44 0.00
N ARG A 175 -72.57 18.59 1.29
CA ARG A 175 -71.56 18.80 2.35
C ARG A 175 -70.55 17.65 2.44
N ARG A 176 -71.01 16.41 2.35
CA ARG A 176 -70.12 15.22 2.36
C ARG A 176 -69.27 15.13 1.10
N ALA A 177 -69.80 15.51 -0.05
CA ALA A 177 -69.07 15.58 -1.30
C ALA A 177 -67.96 16.65 -1.23
N ASP A 178 -68.25 17.83 -0.70
CA ASP A 178 -67.27 18.89 -0.47
C ASP A 178 -66.17 18.42 0.49
N GLU A 179 -66.53 17.81 1.62
CA GLU A 179 -65.56 17.27 2.57
C GLU A 179 -64.67 16.19 1.95
N THR A 180 -65.25 15.26 1.20
CA THR A 180 -64.52 14.22 0.48
C THR A 180 -63.56 14.83 -0.54
N ASN A 181 -64.00 15.85 -1.27
CA ASN A 181 -63.19 16.54 -2.26
C ASN A 181 -61.99 17.28 -1.63
N VAL A 182 -62.19 17.99 -0.50
CA VAL A 182 -61.09 18.64 0.23
C VAL A 182 -60.03 17.61 0.63
N ARG A 183 -60.46 16.48 1.20
CA ARG A 183 -59.51 15.44 1.63
C ARG A 183 -58.83 14.74 0.45
N TYR A 184 -59.55 14.52 -0.65
CA TYR A 184 -58.98 14.00 -1.89
C TYR A 184 -57.84 14.89 -2.42
N LEU A 185 -58.04 16.21 -2.42
CA LEU A 185 -57.00 17.17 -2.83
C LEU A 185 -55.79 17.13 -1.89
N GLN A 186 -56.01 17.04 -0.57
CA GLN A 186 -54.92 16.88 0.41
C GLN A 186 -54.11 15.60 0.17
N TYR A 187 -54.78 14.48 -0.11
CA TYR A 187 -54.12 13.21 -0.40
C TYR A 187 -53.35 13.23 -1.70
N THR A 188 -53.92 13.83 -2.74
CA THR A 188 -53.24 13.98 -4.03
C THR A 188 -51.95 14.78 -3.84
N ALA A 189 -52.01 15.92 -3.14
CA ALA A 189 -50.83 16.74 -2.85
C ALA A 189 -49.78 15.96 -2.03
N PHE A 190 -50.21 15.22 -1.01
CA PHE A 190 -49.32 14.38 -0.21
C PHE A 190 -48.65 13.28 -1.04
N PHE A 191 -49.39 12.57 -1.88
CA PHE A 191 -48.84 11.50 -2.73
C PHE A 191 -47.87 12.05 -3.77
N ASP A 192 -48.16 13.22 -4.35
CA ASP A 192 -47.26 13.89 -5.28
C ASP A 192 -45.94 14.29 -4.60
N ASP A 193 -46.00 14.78 -3.36
CA ASP A 193 -44.79 15.10 -2.60
C ASP A 193 -43.98 13.85 -2.24
N ASN A 194 -44.64 12.79 -1.75
CA ASN A 194 -43.99 11.50 -1.49
C ASN A 194 -43.34 10.93 -2.75
N LYS A 195 -44.00 11.04 -3.90
CA LYS A 195 -43.44 10.60 -5.17
C LYS A 195 -42.15 11.35 -5.50
N ARG A 196 -42.13 12.68 -5.34
CA ARG A 196 -40.91 13.48 -5.56
C ARG A 196 -39.80 13.10 -4.59
N GLN A 197 -40.12 12.78 -3.33
CA GLN A 197 -39.14 12.27 -2.37
C GLN A 197 -38.58 10.91 -2.79
N PHE A 198 -39.42 9.97 -3.24
CA PHE A 198 -38.96 8.68 -3.75
C PHE A 198 -38.10 8.84 -5.00
N ASP A 199 -38.46 9.73 -5.92
CA ASP A 199 -37.67 10.03 -7.11
C ASP A 199 -36.30 10.61 -6.73
N ALA A 200 -36.23 11.48 -5.71
CA ALA A 200 -34.97 12.01 -5.18
C ALA A 200 -34.10 10.89 -4.55
N VAL A 201 -34.69 10.01 -3.75
CA VAL A 201 -33.98 8.85 -3.17
C VAL A 201 -33.47 7.90 -4.25
N ALA A 202 -34.27 7.62 -5.28
CA ALA A 202 -33.86 6.80 -6.41
C ALA A 202 -32.66 7.42 -7.13
N ARG A 203 -32.67 8.74 -7.33
CA ARG A 203 -31.55 9.47 -7.94
C ARG A 203 -30.28 9.41 -7.09
N ILE A 204 -30.39 9.55 -5.77
CA ILE A 204 -29.26 9.39 -4.85
C ILE A 204 -28.70 7.96 -4.94
N ALA A 205 -29.57 6.96 -5.00
CA ALA A 205 -29.16 5.55 -5.12
C ALA A 205 -28.41 5.29 -6.45
N GLU A 206 -28.87 5.88 -7.57
CA GLU A 206 -28.17 5.81 -8.86
C GLU A 206 -26.78 6.45 -8.79
N LEU A 207 -26.65 7.64 -8.17
CA LEU A 207 -25.36 8.31 -7.99
C LEU A 207 -24.40 7.50 -7.11
N ALA A 208 -24.91 6.91 -6.03
CA ALA A 208 -24.13 6.04 -5.15
C ALA A 208 -23.68 4.76 -5.87
N HIS A 209 -24.52 4.22 -6.74
CA HIS A 209 -24.17 3.07 -7.57
C HIS A 209 -23.08 3.40 -8.59
N GLU A 210 -23.21 4.52 -9.32
CA GLU A 210 -22.19 5.01 -10.26
C GLU A 210 -20.83 5.20 -9.57
N TYR A 211 -20.81 5.77 -8.36
CA TYR A 211 -19.60 5.90 -7.55
C TYR A 211 -19.02 4.53 -7.16
N THR A 212 -19.87 3.59 -6.76
CA THR A 212 -19.43 2.25 -6.33
C THR A 212 -18.81 1.47 -7.49
N GLU A 213 -19.38 1.57 -8.70
CA GLU A 213 -18.80 0.93 -9.89
C GLU A 213 -17.42 1.50 -10.24
N LYS A 214 -17.30 2.84 -10.26
CA LYS A 214 -16.03 3.52 -10.55
C LYS A 214 -14.95 3.20 -9.51
N THR A 215 -15.32 3.14 -8.24
CA THR A 215 -14.38 2.79 -7.16
C THR A 215 -13.97 1.32 -7.18
N ALA A 216 -14.85 0.41 -7.61
CA ALA A 216 -14.47 -1.00 -7.76
C ALA A 216 -13.37 -1.19 -8.82
N GLU A 217 -13.42 -0.43 -9.93
CA GLU A 217 -12.38 -0.46 -10.96
C GLU A 217 -11.04 0.07 -10.45
N THR A 218 -11.03 1.22 -9.76
CA THR A 218 -9.81 1.82 -9.20
C THR A 218 -9.22 0.95 -8.10
N GLN A 219 -10.06 0.34 -7.26
CA GLN A 219 -9.62 -0.52 -6.16
C GLN A 219 -8.91 -1.79 -6.65
N ALA A 220 -9.37 -2.39 -7.75
CA ALA A 220 -8.69 -3.53 -8.36
C ALA A 220 -7.27 -3.16 -8.83
N ARG A 221 -7.14 -2.01 -9.50
CA ARG A 221 -5.83 -1.47 -9.94
C ARG A 221 -4.94 -1.13 -8.75
N PHE A 222 -5.49 -0.46 -7.73
CA PHE A 222 -4.78 -0.13 -6.50
C PHE A 222 -4.23 -1.38 -5.82
N ALA A 223 -5.03 -2.43 -5.67
CA ALA A 223 -4.61 -3.69 -5.06
C ALA A 223 -3.50 -4.40 -5.84
N GLN A 224 -3.52 -4.33 -7.17
CA GLN A 224 -2.42 -4.83 -8.00
C GLN A 224 -1.14 -4.04 -7.74
N LEU A 225 -1.21 -2.71 -7.86
CA LEU A 225 -0.05 -1.84 -7.72
C LEU A 225 0.55 -1.87 -6.30
N ALA A 226 -0.30 -2.03 -5.28
CA ALA A 226 0.14 -2.20 -3.90
C ALA A 226 0.99 -3.46 -3.72
N ARG A 227 0.63 -4.57 -4.39
CA ARG A 227 1.45 -5.80 -4.39
C ARG A 227 2.77 -5.58 -5.13
N GLU A 228 2.75 -4.86 -6.24
CA GLU A 228 3.97 -4.53 -6.99
C GLU A 228 4.93 -3.65 -6.17
N ALA A 229 4.39 -2.65 -5.46
CA ALA A 229 5.13 -1.81 -4.54
C ALA A 229 5.72 -2.62 -3.37
N ASP A 230 4.95 -3.53 -2.78
CA ASP A 230 5.41 -4.39 -1.69
C ASP A 230 6.58 -5.29 -2.12
N MET A 231 6.49 -5.90 -3.31
CA MET A 231 7.60 -6.67 -3.89
C MET A 231 8.85 -5.79 -4.11
N ALA A 232 8.69 -4.60 -4.70
CA ALA A 232 9.82 -3.70 -4.95
C ALA A 232 10.49 -3.21 -3.65
N LEU A 233 9.69 -2.95 -2.60
CA LEU A 233 10.19 -2.60 -1.27
C LEU A 233 10.91 -3.78 -0.60
N SER A 234 10.37 -4.99 -0.72
CA SER A 234 11.02 -6.22 -0.25
C SER A 234 12.37 -6.43 -0.93
N ASP A 235 12.43 -6.28 -2.26
CA ASP A 235 13.68 -6.37 -3.03
C ASP A 235 14.69 -5.31 -2.57
N THR A 236 14.22 -4.07 -2.32
CA THR A 236 15.07 -2.98 -1.83
C THR A 236 15.65 -3.29 -0.45
N TRP A 237 14.84 -3.87 0.43
CA TRP A 237 15.31 -4.33 1.75
C TRP A 237 16.29 -5.48 1.66
N GLY A 238 16.02 -6.46 0.79
CA GLY A 238 16.93 -7.56 0.50
C GLY A 238 18.30 -7.05 0.04
N LEU A 239 18.30 -6.06 -0.85
CA LEU A 239 19.50 -5.45 -1.39
C LEU A 239 20.28 -4.65 -0.31
N ILE A 240 19.58 -3.90 0.53
CA ILE A 240 20.16 -3.22 1.72
C ILE A 240 20.84 -4.24 2.65
N SER A 241 20.18 -5.36 2.91
CA SER A 241 20.72 -6.42 3.76
C SER A 241 21.96 -7.06 3.12
N TRP A 242 21.90 -7.34 1.82
CA TRP A 242 23.02 -7.91 1.07
C TRP A 242 24.26 -7.00 1.12
N TYR A 243 24.10 -5.70 0.88
CA TYR A 243 25.20 -4.74 0.92
C TYR A 243 25.83 -4.57 2.32
N ARG A 244 25.03 -4.71 3.39
CA ARG A 244 25.56 -4.75 4.76
C ARG A 244 26.40 -6.01 5.02
N SER A 245 25.92 -7.16 4.54
CA SER A 245 26.68 -8.41 4.62
C SER A 245 27.95 -8.34 3.78
N PHE A 246 27.91 -7.74 2.59
CA PHE A 246 29.08 -7.49 1.75
C PHE A 246 30.13 -6.65 2.48
N HIS A 247 29.73 -5.55 3.12
CA HIS A 247 30.65 -4.74 3.93
C HIS A 247 31.30 -5.57 5.06
N THR A 248 30.49 -6.34 5.79
CA THR A 248 31.00 -7.16 6.91
C THR A 248 31.95 -8.29 6.43
N ALA A 249 31.63 -8.90 5.28
CA ALA A 249 32.47 -9.90 4.65
C ALA A 249 33.81 -9.31 4.18
N TYR A 250 33.81 -8.05 3.74
CA TYR A 250 35.04 -7.34 3.39
C TYR A 250 35.95 -7.13 4.61
N ASP A 251 35.40 -6.77 5.77
CA ASP A 251 36.18 -6.68 7.00
C ASP A 251 36.82 -8.03 7.38
N SER A 252 36.05 -9.11 7.25
CA SER A 252 36.55 -10.49 7.47
C SER A 252 37.64 -10.88 6.45
N LEU A 253 37.56 -10.41 5.21
CA LEU A 253 38.58 -10.64 4.19
C LEU A 253 39.91 -9.98 4.55
N ILE A 254 39.88 -8.76 5.11
CA ILE A 254 41.10 -8.06 5.56
C ILE A 254 41.78 -8.86 6.67
N GLU A 255 41.03 -9.30 7.68
CA GLU A 255 41.55 -10.13 8.77
C GLU A 255 42.19 -11.43 8.25
N GLU A 256 41.52 -12.10 7.30
CA GLU A 256 42.05 -13.31 6.67
C GLU A 256 43.33 -13.04 5.86
N MET A 257 43.45 -11.91 5.17
CA MET A 257 44.68 -11.52 4.48
C MET A 257 45.84 -11.26 5.46
N GLN A 258 45.57 -10.63 6.60
CA GLN A 258 46.58 -10.45 7.64
C GLN A 258 47.02 -11.79 8.23
N ARG A 259 46.07 -12.70 8.52
CA ARG A 259 46.37 -14.05 8.99
C ARG A 259 47.25 -14.82 8.02
N ARG A 260 46.94 -14.80 6.72
CA ARG A 260 47.75 -15.46 5.68
C ARG A 260 49.17 -14.90 5.59
N ARG A 261 49.33 -13.58 5.69
CA ARG A 261 50.65 -12.94 5.74
C ARG A 261 51.45 -13.37 6.97
N GLN A 262 50.81 -13.45 8.14
CA GLN A 262 51.48 -13.92 9.35
C GLN A 262 51.93 -15.38 9.22
N ALA A 263 51.06 -16.25 8.71
CA ALA A 263 51.40 -17.65 8.46
C ALA A 263 52.57 -17.78 7.47
N GLN A 264 52.57 -17.00 6.39
CA GLN A 264 53.67 -16.97 5.42
C GLN A 264 54.99 -16.50 6.06
N ARG A 265 54.97 -15.47 6.90
CA ARG A 265 56.17 -15.01 7.63
C ARG A 265 56.70 -16.09 8.58
N GLN A 266 55.81 -16.79 9.28
CA GLN A 266 56.21 -17.88 10.17
C GLN A 266 56.83 -19.05 9.40
N GLN A 267 56.26 -19.41 8.26
CA GLN A 267 56.81 -20.43 7.38
C GLN A 267 58.19 -20.02 6.85
N HIS A 268 58.35 -18.79 6.34
CA HIS A 268 59.63 -18.28 5.85
C HIS A 268 60.68 -18.22 6.97
N ALA A 269 60.32 -17.76 8.17
CA ALA A 269 61.23 -17.74 9.31
C ALA A 269 61.71 -19.15 9.70
N ALA A 270 60.83 -20.15 9.64
CA ALA A 270 61.21 -21.55 9.89
C ALA A 270 62.13 -22.12 8.80
N VAL A 271 61.90 -21.76 7.54
CA VAL A 271 62.78 -22.14 6.41
C VAL A 271 64.17 -21.52 6.57
N GLU A 272 64.25 -20.23 6.91
CA GLU A 272 65.52 -19.53 7.13
C GLU A 272 66.29 -20.09 8.34
N ASP A 273 65.61 -20.38 9.45
CA ASP A 273 66.23 -21.07 10.60
C ASP A 273 66.76 -22.46 10.21
N MET A 274 66.02 -23.22 9.38
CA MET A 274 66.48 -24.51 8.88
C MET A 274 67.71 -24.38 7.97
N ARG A 275 67.70 -23.41 7.05
CA ARG A 275 68.86 -23.10 6.18
C ARG A 275 70.09 -22.74 7.01
N ALA A 276 69.94 -21.86 8.00
CA ALA A 276 71.02 -21.45 8.89
C ALA A 276 71.59 -22.63 9.70
N ARG A 277 70.72 -23.55 10.17
CA ARG A 277 71.14 -24.77 10.89
C ARG A 277 71.92 -25.73 9.99
N LEU A 278 71.42 -25.98 8.76
CA LEU A 278 72.12 -26.84 7.79
C LEU A 278 73.49 -26.28 7.42
N GLU A 279 73.58 -24.95 7.20
CA GLU A 279 74.85 -24.27 6.91
C GLU A 279 75.82 -24.38 8.08
N SER A 280 75.35 -24.18 9.32
CA SER A 280 76.18 -24.34 10.52
C SER A 280 76.71 -25.77 10.68
N MET A 281 75.88 -26.79 10.41
CA MET A 281 76.30 -28.19 10.46
C MET A 281 77.33 -28.52 9.37
N TYR A 282 77.13 -28.00 8.16
CA TYR A 282 78.07 -28.15 7.06
C TYR A 282 79.44 -27.53 7.39
N MET A 283 79.46 -26.28 7.89
CA MET A 283 80.70 -25.58 8.25
C MET A 283 81.45 -26.30 9.38
N GLU A 284 80.75 -26.86 10.36
CA GLU A 284 81.38 -27.64 11.42
C GLU A 284 81.99 -28.95 10.90
N GLU A 285 81.29 -29.68 10.02
CA GLU A 285 81.83 -30.89 9.39
C GLU A 285 83.07 -30.57 8.51
N VAL A 286 83.03 -29.47 7.74
CA VAL A 286 84.19 -28.98 6.97
C VAL A 286 85.36 -28.70 7.91
N ARG A 287 85.11 -28.03 9.04
CA ARG A 287 86.14 -27.71 10.04
C ARG A 287 86.76 -28.98 10.61
N VAL A 288 85.94 -29.92 11.07
CA VAL A 288 86.40 -31.20 11.65
C VAL A 288 87.19 -32.03 10.63
N ARG A 289 86.73 -32.11 9.36
CA ARG A 289 87.46 -32.81 8.30
C ARG A 289 88.79 -32.14 7.97
N THR A 290 88.82 -30.81 7.88
CA THR A 290 90.06 -30.05 7.65
C THR A 290 91.07 -30.30 8.78
N GLU A 291 90.63 -30.19 10.03
CA GLU A 291 91.48 -30.47 11.20
C GLU A 291 92.01 -31.91 11.23
N PHE A 292 91.20 -32.87 10.78
CA PHE A 292 91.61 -34.27 10.66
C PHE A 292 92.64 -34.47 9.54
N VAL A 293 92.40 -33.91 8.35
CA VAL A 293 93.31 -33.98 7.20
C VAL A 293 94.63 -33.30 7.53
N ASP A 294 94.63 -32.14 8.17
CA ASP A 294 95.85 -31.43 8.56
C ASP A 294 96.69 -32.23 9.57
N ARG A 295 96.03 -32.91 10.51
CA ARG A 295 96.70 -33.65 11.58
C ARG A 295 97.18 -35.04 11.18
N ALA A 296 96.33 -35.80 10.49
CA ALA A 296 96.56 -37.21 10.17
C ALA A 296 96.88 -37.45 8.70
N GLY A 297 96.47 -36.54 7.80
CA GLY A 297 96.62 -36.68 6.35
C GLY A 297 98.05 -36.92 5.87
N PRO A 298 99.10 -36.23 6.39
CA PRO A 298 100.49 -36.50 5.98
C PRO A 298 100.96 -37.93 6.26
N PHE A 299 100.30 -38.65 7.17
CA PHE A 299 100.64 -40.01 7.58
C PHE A 299 99.73 -41.06 6.93
N LEU A 300 98.75 -40.66 6.13
CA LEU A 300 97.81 -41.55 5.47
C LEU A 300 98.15 -41.69 3.98
N PRO A 301 98.44 -42.91 3.49
CA PRO A 301 98.56 -43.18 2.07
C PRO A 301 97.28 -42.80 1.32
N SER A 302 97.43 -42.18 0.15
CA SER A 302 96.29 -41.67 -0.64
C SER A 302 95.36 -42.78 -1.18
N ASP A 303 95.81 -44.04 -1.18
CA ASP A 303 95.06 -45.21 -1.63
C ASP A 303 94.20 -45.85 -0.53
N LEU A 304 94.43 -45.52 0.75
CA LEU A 304 93.69 -46.10 1.86
C LEU A 304 92.23 -45.62 1.91
N CYS A 305 91.99 -44.34 1.61
CA CYS A 305 90.66 -43.75 1.53
C CYS A 305 90.63 -42.67 0.44
N PRO A 306 90.25 -43.01 -0.80
CA PRO A 306 90.28 -42.08 -1.94
C PRO A 306 89.45 -40.80 -1.74
N PHE A 307 88.39 -40.90 -0.94
CA PHE A 307 87.41 -39.83 -0.71
C PHE A 307 87.74 -38.98 0.53
N ILE A 308 88.89 -39.17 1.16
CA ILE A 308 89.27 -38.44 2.38
C ILE A 308 89.37 -36.92 2.17
N GLN A 309 89.57 -36.48 0.92
CA GLN A 309 89.60 -35.07 0.52
C GLN A 309 88.27 -34.57 -0.07
N ASP A 310 87.26 -35.43 -0.19
CA ASP A 310 85.98 -35.02 -0.76
C ASP A 310 85.27 -34.04 0.20
N PRO A 311 84.69 -32.95 -0.33
CA PRO A 311 83.89 -32.05 0.48
C PRO A 311 82.69 -32.79 1.09
N PRO A 312 82.22 -32.40 2.29
CA PRO A 312 81.02 -32.99 2.87
C PRO A 312 79.79 -32.71 1.97
N PRO A 313 78.71 -33.51 2.09
CA PRO A 313 77.49 -33.29 1.33
C PRO A 313 76.83 -31.97 1.75
N TYR A 314 76.37 -31.19 0.76
CA TYR A 314 75.62 -29.95 0.95
C TYR A 314 74.12 -30.17 0.74
N PHE A 315 73.29 -29.69 1.65
CA PHE A 315 71.83 -29.83 1.58
C PHE A 315 71.16 -28.48 1.27
N VAL A 316 70.19 -28.48 0.36
CA VAL A 316 69.46 -27.28 -0.07
C VAL A 316 67.98 -27.41 0.30
N VAL A 317 67.39 -26.32 0.80
CA VAL A 317 65.94 -26.21 1.08
C VAL A 317 65.29 -25.39 -0.02
N GLU A 318 64.44 -26.04 -0.82
CA GLU A 318 63.69 -25.42 -1.91
C GLU A 318 62.22 -25.21 -1.53
N GLU A 319 61.71 -24.01 -1.76
CA GLU A 319 60.28 -23.69 -1.62
C GLU A 319 59.54 -24.10 -2.90
N THR A 320 58.49 -24.90 -2.78
CA THR A 320 57.65 -25.32 -3.91
C THR A 320 56.26 -24.71 -3.77
N GLY A 321 55.84 -23.90 -4.76
CA GLY A 321 54.53 -23.25 -4.80
C GLY A 321 54.57 -21.79 -5.25
N ASP A 322 53.39 -21.19 -5.46
CA ASP A 322 53.25 -19.78 -5.88
C ASP A 322 53.33 -18.84 -4.67
N VAL A 323 54.56 -18.62 -4.19
CA VAL A 323 54.87 -17.80 -3.00
C VAL A 323 54.59 -16.30 -3.23
N GLY A 324 54.40 -15.88 -4.49
CA GLY A 324 54.29 -14.46 -4.90
C GLY A 324 52.88 -13.87 -4.92
N ARG A 325 51.81 -14.68 -4.76
CA ARG A 325 50.43 -14.16 -4.85
C ARG A 325 49.96 -13.39 -3.63
N LEU A 326 50.55 -13.62 -2.47
CA LEU A 326 50.35 -12.79 -1.29
C LEU A 326 51.46 -11.75 -1.30
N ALA A 327 51.10 -10.46 -1.30
CA ALA A 327 52.04 -9.34 -1.39
C ALA A 327 53.31 -9.62 -0.57
N SER A 328 54.47 -9.62 -1.24
CA SER A 328 55.73 -9.97 -0.60
C SER A 328 55.91 -9.09 0.63
N VAL A 329 56.10 -9.75 1.77
CA VAL A 329 56.49 -9.06 3.00
C VAL A 329 57.96 -8.72 2.81
N GLN A 330 58.24 -7.63 2.11
CA GLN A 330 59.53 -6.98 2.29
C GLN A 330 59.54 -6.45 3.72
N SER A 331 60.37 -7.07 4.54
CA SER A 331 60.73 -6.65 5.89
C SER A 331 61.29 -5.23 5.85
N HIS A 332 60.43 -4.22 5.99
CA HIS A 332 60.83 -2.85 6.28
C HIS A 332 61.21 -2.72 7.76
N GLU A 333 62.26 -3.43 8.17
CA GLU A 333 63.01 -3.14 9.39
C GLU A 333 64.24 -2.31 9.03
N THR A 334 64.05 -1.05 8.65
CA THR A 334 65.10 -0.03 8.74
C THR A 334 64.50 1.36 8.59
N ARG A 335 63.90 1.90 9.67
CA ARG A 335 63.81 3.37 9.84
C ARG A 335 63.52 3.91 11.25
N TYR A 336 63.64 3.11 12.31
CA TYR A 336 63.52 3.62 13.70
C TYR A 336 64.80 3.57 14.55
N SER A 337 65.97 3.16 14.00
CA SER A 337 67.23 3.12 14.78
C SER A 337 68.10 4.38 14.69
N LYS A 338 67.76 5.39 13.87
CA LYS A 338 68.61 6.60 13.71
C LYS A 338 68.23 7.82 14.54
N VAL A 339 67.30 7.69 15.48
CA VAL A 339 66.95 8.79 16.41
C VAL A 339 67.49 8.55 17.83
N ALA A 340 68.04 7.37 18.14
CA ALA A 340 68.60 7.06 19.46
C ALA A 340 70.15 7.22 19.58
N SER A 341 70.89 7.34 18.46
CA SER A 341 72.35 7.56 18.48
C SER A 341 72.78 9.02 18.27
N ALA A 342 71.85 9.98 18.26
CA ALA A 342 72.14 11.41 18.10
C ALA A 342 71.93 12.23 19.39
N MET A 343 71.78 11.59 20.56
CA MET A 343 71.65 12.27 21.86
C MET A 343 72.69 11.85 22.91
N MET A 344 73.75 11.15 22.52
CA MET A 344 74.92 10.96 23.37
C MET A 344 76.16 11.15 22.51
N VAL A 345 76.72 12.37 22.56
CA VAL A 345 78.11 12.80 22.28
C VAL A 345 78.01 14.29 21.90
N GLU A 346 77.83 15.15 22.91
CA GLU A 346 78.29 16.55 22.91
C GLU A 346 78.22 17.09 24.35
N GLY A 347 79.38 17.52 24.87
CA GLY A 347 79.63 17.89 26.27
C GLY A 347 80.35 16.74 27.00
N THR A 348 81.64 16.80 27.33
CA THR A 348 82.34 17.92 27.96
C THR A 348 83.86 17.62 27.96
N VAL A 349 84.66 18.42 27.24
CA VAL A 349 86.10 18.58 27.53
C VAL A 349 86.48 20.03 27.21
N ALA A 350 86.70 20.84 28.25
CA ALA A 350 87.67 21.94 28.27
C ALA A 350 87.68 22.64 29.64
N SER A 351 88.58 22.22 30.55
CA SER A 351 89.36 23.15 31.40
C SER A 351 90.45 22.39 32.17
N HIS A 352 91.66 22.41 31.64
CA HIS A 352 92.88 22.30 32.45
C HIS A 352 93.83 23.39 31.98
N GLY A 353 93.99 24.40 32.83
CA GLY A 353 95.00 25.44 32.74
C GLY A 353 95.57 25.63 34.14
N GLU A 354 96.81 25.16 34.31
CA GLU A 354 97.90 25.65 35.15
C GLU A 354 97.58 26.38 36.47
N SER A 355 97.99 25.76 37.59
CA SER A 355 99.04 26.27 38.48
C SER A 355 99.42 25.21 39.52
#